data_AF-A0A517SXM0-F1
#
_entry.id   AF-A0A517SXM0-F1
#
_cell.length_a   1.000
_cell.length_b   1.000
_cell.length_c   1.000
_cell.angle_alpha   90.00
_cell.angle_beta   90.00
_cell.angle_gamma   90.00
#
_symmetry.space_group_name_H-M   'P 1'
#
loop_
_entity.id
_entity.type
_entity.pdbx_description
1 polymer ?
#
loop_
_entity_poly.entity_id
_entity_poly.type
_entity_poly.pdbx_seq_one_letter_code
_entity_poly.pdbx_strand_id
1 'polypeptide(L)'
;MLKCLLPKMGVAPVVFDVGFNKGDYSKTVLDIVPNAKVFGFEPNPLIAEMIRQDSDNLELINCGLSDEVGHADLHDAPSSHGTTIGSLHKEHVANWCLASHGIGILPPVN
;
A
#
# COMPACT_ATOMS: atom_id res chain seq x y z
N MET A 1 5.89 11.18 10.99
CA MET A 1 6.73 9.98 10.81
C MET A 1 8.02 10.29 10.07
N LEU A 2 7.97 10.68 8.78
CA LEU A 2 9.17 10.88 7.95
C LEU A 2 10.17 11.89 8.53
N LYS A 3 9.71 13.03 9.06
CA LYS A 3 10.55 14.07 9.70
C LYS A 3 11.45 13.57 10.82
N CYS A 4 11.03 12.54 11.56
CA CYS A 4 11.82 11.96 12.66
C CYS A 4 12.89 10.98 12.15
N LEU A 5 12.72 10.47 10.93
CA LEU A 5 13.65 9.57 10.27
C LEU A 5 14.70 10.34 9.48
N LEU A 6 14.37 11.53 8.93
CA LEU A 6 15.29 12.35 8.13
C LEU A 6 16.69 12.52 8.76
N PRO A 7 16.85 12.87 10.06
CA PRO A 7 18.18 13.07 10.64
C PRO A 7 19.00 11.78 10.79
N LYS A 8 18.36 10.60 10.65
CA LYS A 8 18.98 9.28 10.77
C LYS A 8 19.23 8.61 9.43
N MET A 9 18.72 9.17 8.33
CA MET A 9 18.93 8.60 7.00
C MET A 9 20.33 8.96 6.49
N GLY A 10 21.00 7.97 5.90
CA GLY A 10 22.24 8.20 5.16
C GLY A 10 22.00 9.00 3.88
N VAL A 11 23.07 9.23 3.11
CA VAL A 11 23.04 10.04 1.88
C VAL A 11 22.21 9.38 0.75
N ALA A 12 22.15 8.05 0.74
CA ALA A 12 21.41 7.24 -0.24
C ALA A 12 20.73 6.07 0.49
N PRO A 13 19.62 6.31 1.22
CA PRO A 13 18.96 5.28 2.00
C PRO A 13 18.23 4.29 1.08
N VAL A 14 18.08 3.06 1.56
CA VAL A 14 17.17 2.07 0.97
C VAL A 14 15.87 2.09 1.76
N VAL A 15 14.75 2.25 1.08
CA VAL A 15 13.41 2.34 1.68
C VAL A 15 12.53 1.22 1.14
N PHE A 16 11.92 0.46 2.04
CA PHE A 16 10.87 -0.49 1.73
C PHE A 16 9.52 0.15 2.06
N ASP A 17 8.67 0.35 1.06
CA ASP A 17 7.32 0.92 1.20
C ASP A 17 6.29 -0.22 1.09
N VAL A 18 5.81 -0.69 2.24
CA VAL A 18 4.91 -1.85 2.34
C VAL A 18 3.46 -1.36 2.34
N GLY A 19 2.66 -1.83 1.38
CA GLY A 19 1.34 -1.25 1.12
C GLY A 19 1.46 0.01 0.26
N PHE A 20 2.33 -0.05 -0.75
CA PHE A 20 2.71 1.07 -1.61
C PHE A 20 1.51 1.81 -2.22
N ASN A 21 0.42 1.12 -2.55
CA ASN A 21 -0.79 1.70 -3.13
C ASN A 21 -0.43 2.63 -4.30
N LYS A 22 -0.81 3.91 -4.28
CA LYS A 22 -0.49 4.92 -5.32
C LYS A 22 0.93 5.50 -5.26
N GLY A 23 1.73 5.09 -4.29
CA GLY A 23 3.12 5.49 -4.12
C GLY A 23 3.34 6.89 -3.56
N ASP A 24 2.34 7.51 -2.92
CA ASP A 24 2.45 8.90 -2.45
C ASP A 24 3.53 9.08 -1.38
N TYR A 25 3.72 8.08 -0.52
CA TYR A 25 4.83 8.06 0.44
C TYR A 25 6.18 7.96 -0.27
N SER A 26 6.32 7.00 -1.18
CA SER A 26 7.53 6.82 -2.00
C SER A 26 7.92 8.07 -2.80
N LYS A 27 6.95 8.77 -3.40
CA LYS A 27 7.18 10.06 -4.08
C LYS A 27 7.73 11.11 -3.11
N THR A 28 7.11 11.22 -1.92
CA THR A 28 7.57 12.15 -0.87
C THR A 28 8.99 11.82 -0.41
N VAL A 29 9.34 10.53 -0.30
CA VAL A 29 10.70 10.10 0.04
C VAL A 29 11.69 10.56 -1.02
N LEU A 30 11.41 10.32 -2.31
CA LEU A 30 12.27 10.70 -3.42
C LEU A 30 12.37 12.23 -3.60
N ASP A 31 11.31 12.97 -3.27
CA ASP A 31 11.34 14.44 -3.28
C ASP A 31 12.29 15.01 -2.20
N ILE A 32 12.37 14.35 -1.04
CA ILE A 32 13.24 14.81 0.07
C ILE A 32 14.66 14.26 -0.06
N VAL A 33 14.79 13.01 -0.51
CA VAL A 33 16.08 12.33 -0.70
C VAL A 33 16.12 11.72 -2.10
N PRO A 34 16.49 12.51 -3.13
CA PRO A 34 16.46 12.05 -4.53
C PRO A 34 17.35 10.84 -4.83
N ASN A 35 18.38 10.62 -4.01
CA ASN A 35 19.30 9.48 -4.13
C ASN A 35 18.84 8.23 -3.36
N ALA A 36 17.66 8.26 -2.74
CA ALA A 36 17.12 7.06 -2.10
C ALA A 36 16.77 6.00 -3.15
N LYS A 37 16.96 4.72 -2.82
CA LYS A 37 16.41 3.61 -3.59
C LYS A 37 15.15 3.12 -2.87
N VAL A 38 14.03 3.05 -3.58
CA VAL A 38 12.74 2.66 -3.03
C VAL A 38 12.27 1.36 -3.65
N PHE A 39 11.87 0.41 -2.81
CA PHE A 39 11.18 -0.81 -3.18
C PHE A 39 9.76 -0.74 -2.64
N GLY A 40 8.78 -0.57 -3.52
CA GLY A 40 7.36 -0.56 -3.19
C GLY A 40 6.76 -1.94 -3.30
N PHE A 41 5.96 -2.36 -2.32
CA PHE A 41 5.21 -3.62 -2.33
C PHE A 41 3.72 -3.33 -2.35
N GLU A 42 3.05 -3.75 -3.42
CA GLU A 42 1.60 -3.64 -3.56
C GLU A 42 1.03 -4.94 -4.13
N PRO A 43 0.28 -5.74 -3.34
CA PRO A 43 -0.31 -6.99 -3.84
C PRO A 43 -1.42 -6.79 -4.88
N ASN A 44 -2.06 -5.62 -4.96
CA ASN A 44 -3.15 -5.39 -5.91
C ASN A 44 -2.62 -5.16 -7.35
N PRO A 45 -2.90 -6.08 -8.30
CA PRO A 45 -2.39 -5.98 -9.66
C PRO A 45 -2.94 -4.78 -10.43
N LEU A 46 -4.18 -4.35 -10.16
CA LEU A 46 -4.76 -3.18 -10.83
C LEU A 46 -4.00 -1.91 -10.49
N ILE A 47 -3.58 -1.75 -9.23
CA ILE A 47 -2.77 -0.61 -8.81
C ILE A 47 -1.41 -0.66 -9.47
N ALA A 48 -0.78 -1.84 -9.48
CA ALA A 48 0.53 -2.01 -10.09
C ALA A 48 0.52 -1.70 -11.59
N GLU A 49 -0.52 -2.08 -12.31
CA GLU A 49 -0.71 -1.76 -13.74
C GLU A 49 -0.98 -0.27 -14.00
N MET A 50 -1.69 0.42 -13.09
CA MET A 50 -1.98 1.85 -13.23
C MET A 50 -0.75 2.74 -13.02
N ILE A 51 0.28 2.24 -12.33
CA ILE A 51 1.42 3.06 -11.94
C ILE A 51 2.51 2.97 -12.99
N ARG A 52 2.77 4.11 -13.64
CA ARG A 52 3.99 4.29 -14.42
C ARG A 52 5.16 4.52 -13.47
N GLN A 53 6.19 3.68 -13.60
CA GLN A 53 7.46 3.88 -12.92
C GLN A 53 8.23 5.00 -13.65
N ASP A 54 7.97 6.24 -13.24
CA ASP A 54 8.62 7.41 -13.83
C ASP A 54 9.99 7.73 -13.18
N SER A 55 10.53 6.82 -12.35
CA SER A 55 11.79 6.98 -11.64
C SER A 55 12.60 5.69 -11.59
N ASP A 56 13.86 5.74 -12.02
CA ASP A 56 14.83 4.63 -11.92
C ASP A 56 15.13 4.23 -10.46
N ASN A 57 14.86 5.15 -9.53
CA ASN A 57 15.07 4.97 -8.11
C ASN A 57 13.88 4.31 -7.40
N LEU A 58 12.81 3.96 -8.12
CA LEU A 58 11.65 3.27 -7.60
C LEU A 58 11.43 1.95 -8.35
N GLU A 59 11.37 0.85 -7.59
CA GLU A 59 10.95 -0.45 -8.10
C GLU A 59 9.66 -0.86 -7.41
N LEU A 60 8.58 -1.03 -8.19
CA LEU A 60 7.32 -1.58 -7.71
C LEU A 60 7.31 -3.10 -7.89
N ILE A 61 7.11 -3.81 -6.80
CA ILE A 61 7.00 -5.26 -6.74
C ILE A 61 5.54 -5.60 -6.43
N ASN A 62 4.88 -6.27 -7.38
CA ASN A 62 3.47 -6.66 -7.24
C ASN A 62 3.32 -7.91 -6.36
N CYS A 63 3.62 -7.77 -5.07
CA CYS A 63 3.39 -8.81 -4.06
C CYS A 63 3.12 -8.20 -2.68
N GLY A 64 2.54 -9.02 -1.79
CA GLY A 64 2.48 -8.73 -0.37
C GLY A 64 3.78 -9.12 0.34
N LEU A 65 4.06 -8.51 1.48
CA LEU A 65 5.21 -8.85 2.32
C LEU A 65 4.76 -9.71 3.52
N SER A 66 5.43 -10.85 3.72
CA SER A 66 5.19 -11.79 4.83
C SER A 66 6.52 -12.43 5.24
N ASP A 67 6.54 -13.03 6.42
CA ASP A 67 7.59 -13.93 6.92
C ASP A 67 7.59 -15.31 6.25
N GLU A 68 6.55 -15.64 5.47
CA GLU A 68 6.45 -16.85 4.69
C GLU A 68 6.17 -16.57 3.21
N VAL A 69 6.56 -17.51 2.34
CA VAL A 69 6.23 -17.47 0.91
C VAL A 69 4.91 -18.18 0.69
N GLY A 70 3.95 -17.50 0.05
CA GLY A 70 2.64 -18.08 -0.23
C GLY A 70 1.73 -17.16 -1.03
N HIS A 71 0.47 -17.56 -1.12
CA HIS A 71 -0.60 -16.77 -1.71
C HIS A 71 -1.70 -16.58 -0.68
N ALA A 72 -2.35 -15.43 -0.71
CA ALA A 72 -3.51 -15.13 0.11
C ALA A 72 -4.50 -14.31 -0.73
N ASP A 73 -5.79 -14.46 -0.42
CA ASP A 73 -6.82 -13.69 -1.09
C ASP A 73 -6.84 -12.26 -0.53
N LEU A 74 -6.61 -11.28 -1.40
CA LEU A 74 -6.79 -9.88 -1.07
C LEU A 74 -8.24 -9.48 -1.35
N HIS A 75 -8.98 -9.16 -0.31
CA HIS A 75 -10.31 -8.59 -0.41
C HIS A 75 -10.23 -7.07 -0.53
N ASP A 76 -11.07 -6.51 -1.37
CA ASP A 76 -11.13 -5.07 -1.63
C ASP A 76 -12.58 -4.61 -1.69
N ALA A 77 -12.81 -3.32 -1.43
CA ALA A 77 -14.13 -2.76 -1.46
C ALA A 77 -14.70 -2.79 -2.90
N PRO A 78 -15.99 -3.14 -3.10
CA PRO A 78 -16.54 -3.36 -4.44
C PRO A 78 -16.41 -2.16 -5.42
N SER A 79 -16.28 -0.94 -4.89
CA SER A 79 -16.20 0.31 -5.67
C SER A 79 -14.81 0.96 -5.65
N SER A 80 -13.84 0.41 -4.93
CA SER A 80 -12.55 1.05 -4.70
C SER A 80 -11.55 0.88 -5.84
N HIS A 81 -11.70 -0.14 -6.69
CA HIS A 81 -10.73 -0.48 -7.74
C HIS A 81 -9.28 -0.53 -7.22
N GLY A 82 -9.06 -1.03 -5.99
CA GLY A 82 -7.76 -1.09 -5.33
C GLY A 82 -7.41 0.12 -4.47
N THR A 83 -8.13 1.22 -4.57
CA THR A 83 -7.57 2.51 -4.15
C THR A 83 -7.84 2.93 -2.70
N THR A 84 -8.59 2.15 -1.93
CA THR A 84 -8.93 2.49 -0.54
C THR A 84 -8.47 1.41 0.43
N ILE A 85 -9.24 0.35 0.62
CA ILE A 85 -8.93 -0.68 1.63
C ILE A 85 -8.80 -2.07 1.00
N GLY A 86 -7.57 -2.58 0.97
CA GLY A 86 -7.29 -3.99 0.77
C GLY A 86 -7.11 -4.69 2.12
N SER A 87 -7.67 -5.88 2.29
CA SER A 87 -7.45 -6.69 3.50
C SER A 87 -7.44 -8.18 3.20
N LEU A 88 -6.65 -8.93 3.97
CA LEU A 88 -6.75 -10.39 4.01
C LEU A 88 -8.00 -10.88 4.76
N HIS A 89 -8.67 -9.98 5.48
CA HIS A 89 -9.86 -10.25 6.27
C HIS A 89 -11.08 -9.60 5.62
N LYS A 90 -12.00 -10.42 5.10
CA LYS A 90 -13.19 -9.95 4.38
C LYS A 90 -14.07 -9.04 5.25
N GLU A 91 -14.14 -9.34 6.54
CA GLU A 91 -14.89 -8.59 7.55
C GLU A 91 -14.38 -7.15 7.71
N HIS A 92 -13.08 -6.91 7.55
CA HIS A 92 -12.52 -5.56 7.66
C HIS A 92 -12.97 -4.67 6.50
N VAL A 93 -13.00 -5.22 5.28
CA VAL A 93 -13.52 -4.53 4.10
C VAL A 93 -15.01 -4.26 4.25
N ALA A 94 -15.79 -5.25 4.70
CA ALA A 94 -17.23 -5.09 4.92
C ALA A 94 -17.55 -4.02 5.97
N ASN A 95 -16.85 -4.03 7.11
CA ASN A 95 -17.03 -3.05 8.18
C ASN A 95 -16.66 -1.64 7.71
N TRP A 96 -15.58 -1.50 6.92
CA TRP A 96 -15.21 -0.21 6.34
C TRP A 96 -16.30 0.30 5.39
N CYS A 97 -16.81 -0.55 4.49
CA CYS A 97 -17.91 -0.16 3.60
C CYS A 97 -19.15 0.31 4.37
N LEU A 98 -19.54 -0.39 5.44
CA LEU A 98 -20.68 -0.01 6.28
C LEU A 98 -20.44 1.34 6.99
N ALA A 99 -19.25 1.55 7.55
CA ALA A 99 -18.87 2.78 8.24
C ALA A 99 -18.77 3.99 7.29
N SER A 100 -18.22 3.80 6.09
CA SER A 100 -18.00 4.87 5.11
C SER A 100 -19.27 5.32 4.38
N HIS A 101 -20.29 4.47 4.31
CA HIS A 101 -21.56 4.77 3.63
C HIS A 101 -22.72 5.06 4.58
N GLY A 102 -22.50 5.08 5.90
CA GLY A 102 -23.52 5.44 6.89
C GLY A 102 -24.70 4.45 6.97
N ILE A 103 -24.57 3.24 6.44
CA ILE A 103 -25.61 2.20 6.52
C ILE A 103 -25.33 1.35 7.76
N GLY A 104 -25.84 1.81 8.90
CA GLY A 104 -25.77 1.10 10.16
C GLY A 104 -26.70 -0.11 10.20
N ILE A 105 -26.30 -1.23 9.60
CA ILE A 105 -26.82 -2.56 9.98
C ILE A 105 -25.66 -3.56 9.84
N LEU A 106 -25.10 -3.99 10.98
CA LEU A 106 -24.21 -5.15 11.02
C LEU A 106 -25.04 -6.39 10.62
N PRO A 107 -24.63 -7.20 9.62
CA PRO A 107 -25.25 -8.50 9.44
C PRO A 107 -24.91 -9.40 10.64
N PRO A 108 -25.81 -10.32 11.03
CA PRO A 108 -25.55 -11.23 12.14
C PRO A 108 -24.37 -12.14 11.78
N VAL A 109 -23.39 -12.18 12.68
CA VAL A 109 -22.32 -13.17 12.68
C VAL A 109 -22.92 -14.54 13.02
N ASN A 110 -22.74 -15.50 12.12
CA ASN A 110 -22.84 -16.94 12.40
C ASN A 110 -21.47 -17.57 12.18
#